data_AF-D9QKI4-F1
#
_entry.id   AF-D9QKI4-F1
#
_cell.length_a   1.000
_cell.length_b   1.000
_cell.length_c   1.000
_cell.angle_alpha   90.00
_cell.angle_beta   90.00
_cell.angle_gamma   90.00
#
_symmetry.space_group_name_H-M   'P 1'
#
loop_
_entity.id
_entity.type
_entity.pdbx_description
1 polymer ?
#
loop_
_entity_poly.entity_id
_entity_poly.type
_entity_poly.pdbx_seq_one_letter_code
_entity_poly.pdbx_strand_id
1 'polypeptide(L)'
;MSNNFRPTTLERAYELARSGECRTVGDIKTRLQQEGHERVQDRLYGGSLTSALRKLCVAHYVAPEGEEAPVGAADQDLDDAEEDGPIPA
;
A
#
# COMPACT_ATOMS: atom_id res chain seq x y z
N MET A 1 16.44 11.20 25.11
CA MET A 1 16.56 11.62 23.68
C MET A 1 15.22 11.36 23.00
N SER A 2 14.40 12.39 22.82
CA SER A 2 13.14 12.28 22.09
C SER A 2 13.47 12.15 20.60
N ASN A 3 13.44 10.91 20.11
CA ASN A 3 13.69 10.54 18.74
C ASN A 3 12.50 10.99 17.88
N ASN A 4 12.36 12.31 17.69
CA ASN A 4 11.25 12.95 16.97
C ASN A 4 11.45 12.79 15.45
N PHE A 5 11.62 11.54 15.01
CA PHE A 5 11.59 11.17 13.60
C PHE A 5 10.19 11.51 13.11
N ARG A 6 10.07 12.69 12.49
CA ARG A 6 8.91 13.02 11.66
C ARG A 6 8.78 11.86 10.67
N PRO A 7 7.72 11.04 10.74
CA PRO A 7 7.58 9.92 9.82
C PRO A 7 7.66 10.47 8.41
N THR A 8 8.47 9.85 7.57
CA THR A 8 8.55 10.26 6.17
C THR A 8 7.18 10.03 5.52
N THR A 9 6.86 10.80 4.48
CA THR A 9 5.57 10.67 3.76
C THR A 9 5.27 9.23 3.33
N LEU A 10 6.32 8.43 3.09
CA LEU A 10 6.22 7.03 2.73
C LEU A 10 5.82 6.17 3.93
N GLU A 11 6.50 6.29 5.07
CA GLU A 11 6.14 5.56 6.29
C GLU A 11 4.70 5.85 6.69
N ARG A 12 4.29 7.13 6.65
CA ARG A 12 2.93 7.52 6.99
C ARG A 12 1.88 6.96 6.02
N ALA A 13 2.22 6.85 4.73
CA ALA A 13 1.37 6.19 3.75
C ALA A 13 1.13 4.70 4.08
N TYR A 14 2.20 4.00 4.48
CA TYR A 14 2.11 2.60 4.90
C TYR A 14 1.31 2.42 6.18
N GLU A 15 1.47 3.33 7.15
CA GLU A 15 0.65 3.33 8.37
C GLU A 15 -0.84 3.47 8.03
N LEU A 16 -1.22 4.45 7.20
CA LEU A 16 -2.61 4.66 6.80
C LEU A 16 -3.19 3.47 6.03
N ALA A 17 -2.40 2.85 5.16
CA ALA A 17 -2.80 1.65 4.44
C ALA A 17 -3.03 0.46 5.38
N ARG A 18 -2.15 0.28 6.39
CA ARG A 18 -2.24 -0.81 7.38
C ARG A 18 -3.30 -0.57 8.45
N SER A 19 -3.61 0.69 8.76
CA SER A 19 -4.70 1.08 9.68
C SER A 19 -6.07 0.64 9.16
N GLY A 20 -6.20 0.44 7.84
CA GLY A 20 -7.47 0.05 7.21
C GLY A 20 -8.45 1.21 7.05
N GLU A 21 -8.08 2.42 7.45
CA GLU A 21 -8.89 3.64 7.33
C GLU A 21 -9.02 4.12 5.87
N CYS A 22 -8.04 3.79 5.02
CA CYS A 22 -7.98 4.24 3.63
C CYS A 22 -8.28 3.08 2.66
N ARG A 23 -9.25 3.27 1.74
CA ARG A 23 -9.58 2.29 0.69
C ARG A 23 -8.70 2.42 -0.56
N THR A 24 -8.18 3.62 -0.83
CA THR A 24 -7.43 3.91 -2.06
C THR A 24 -6.23 4.80 -1.78
N VAL A 25 -5.25 4.77 -2.70
CA VAL A 25 -4.08 5.67 -2.69
C VAL A 25 -4.48 7.15 -2.74
N GLY A 26 -5.66 7.47 -3.30
CA GLY A 26 -6.20 8.84 -3.27
C GLY A 26 -6.55 9.31 -1.86
N ASP A 27 -7.10 8.42 -1.03
CA ASP A 27 -7.44 8.71 0.37
C ASP A 27 -6.17 8.94 1.20
N ILE A 28 -5.16 8.08 0.99
CA ILE A 28 -3.83 8.23 1.58
C ILE A 28 -3.23 9.59 1.20
N LYS A 29 -3.30 10.00 -0.07
CA LYS A 29 -2.79 11.31 -0.51
C LYS A 29 -3.49 12.46 0.22
N THR A 30 -4.82 12.39 0.35
CA THR A 30 -5.61 13.40 1.05
C THR A 30 -5.22 13.49 2.52
N ARG A 31 -5.09 12.36 3.21
CA ARG A 31 -4.68 12.30 4.62
C ARG A 31 -3.28 12.86 4.83
N LEU A 32 -2.32 12.47 4.01
CA LEU A 32 -0.97 13.01 4.07
C LEU A 32 -0.93 14.51 3.82
N GLN A 33 -1.78 15.01 2.90
CA GLN A 33 -1.89 16.45 2.64
C GLN A 33 -2.48 17.19 3.85
N GLN A 34 -3.50 16.61 4.52
CA GLN A 34 -4.09 17.17 5.75
C GLN A 34 -3.12 17.18 6.93
N GLU A 35 -2.24 16.19 7.03
CA GLU A 35 -1.16 16.15 8.03
C GLU A 35 -0.03 17.15 7.74
N GLY A 36 -0.05 17.81 6.58
CA GLY A 36 0.95 18.81 6.20
C GLY A 36 2.18 18.22 5.52
N HIS A 37 2.10 16.99 4.99
CA HIS A 37 3.17 16.47 4.15
C HIS A 37 3.20 17.22 2.82
N GLU A 38 4.33 17.86 2.54
CA GLU A 38 4.65 18.47 1.26
C GLU A 38 5.30 17.43 0.33
N ARG A 39 5.02 17.53 -0.99
CA ARG A 39 5.51 16.60 -2.03
C ARG A 39 5.06 15.14 -1.89
N VAL A 40 3.85 14.92 -1.39
CA VAL A 40 3.15 13.62 -1.39
C VAL A 40 3.17 12.99 -2.79
N GLN A 41 2.86 13.79 -3.82
CA GLN A 41 2.82 13.31 -5.19
C GLN A 41 4.21 12.85 -5.66
N ASP A 42 5.24 13.67 -5.52
CA ASP A 42 6.62 13.35 -5.92
C ASP A 42 7.15 12.06 -5.26
N ARG A 43 6.84 11.87 -3.96
CA ARG A 43 7.27 10.69 -3.19
C ARG A 43 6.42 9.44 -3.48
N LEU A 44 5.14 9.60 -3.82
CA LEU A 44 4.22 8.50 -4.08
C LEU A 44 4.09 8.15 -5.56
N TYR A 45 4.68 8.91 -6.50
CA TYR A 45 4.56 8.66 -7.95
C TYR A 45 5.38 7.47 -8.48
N GLY A 46 5.96 6.65 -7.59
CA GLY A 46 6.46 5.34 -7.98
C GLY A 46 5.31 4.40 -8.31
N GLY A 47 5.23 3.91 -9.55
CA GLY A 47 4.20 2.94 -9.98
C GLY A 47 4.15 1.69 -9.08
N SER A 48 5.31 1.21 -8.64
CA SER A 48 5.42 0.09 -7.69
C SER A 48 4.93 0.44 -6.29
N LEU A 49 5.21 1.66 -5.80
CA LEU A 49 4.80 2.12 -4.46
C LEU A 49 3.28 2.31 -4.38
N THR A 50 2.68 2.95 -5.38
CA THR A 50 1.22 3.08 -5.45
C THR A 50 0.53 1.72 -5.56
N SER A 51 1.13 0.76 -6.28
CA SER A 51 0.60 -0.60 -6.38
C SER A 51 0.70 -1.35 -5.04
N ALA A 52 1.84 -1.26 -4.34
CA ALA A 52 2.01 -1.87 -3.02
C ALA A 52 1.04 -1.28 -1.99
N LEU A 53 0.90 0.06 -1.94
CA LEU A 53 -0.04 0.73 -1.05
C LEU A 53 -1.48 0.38 -1.38
N ARG A 54 -1.83 0.26 -2.67
CA ARG A 54 -3.16 -0.18 -3.09
C ARG A 54 -3.42 -1.62 -2.61
N LYS A 55 -2.48 -2.55 -2.82
CA LYS A 55 -2.60 -3.94 -2.37
C LYS A 55 -2.78 -4.00 -0.84
N LEU A 56 -2.00 -3.21 -0.08
CA LEU A 56 -2.14 -3.11 1.37
C LEU A 56 -3.47 -2.50 1.81
N CYS A 57 -3.90 -1.39 1.19
CA CYS A 57 -5.21 -0.81 1.45
C CYS A 57 -6.30 -1.85 1.28
N VAL A 58 -6.34 -2.57 0.15
CA VAL A 58 -7.37 -3.58 -0.11
C VAL A 58 -7.27 -4.74 0.91
N ALA A 59 -6.07 -5.18 1.26
CA ALA A 59 -5.87 -6.28 2.20
C ALA A 59 -6.25 -5.93 3.65
N HIS A 60 -6.06 -4.68 4.06
CA HIS A 60 -6.31 -4.21 5.42
C HIS A 60 -7.56 -3.33 5.57
N TYR A 61 -8.25 -3.02 4.47
CA TYR A 61 -9.42 -2.15 4.49
C TYR A 61 -10.48 -2.71 5.43
N VAL A 62 -10.74 -1.98 6.51
CA VAL A 62 -11.81 -2.29 7.44
C VAL A 62 -13.03 -1.51 6.95
N ALA A 63 -13.91 -2.19 6.23
CA ALA A 63 -15.20 -1.61 5.90
C ALA A 63 -15.91 -1.26 7.22
N PRO A 64 -16.36 -0.01 7.43
CA PRO A 64 -17.22 0.28 8.57
C PRO A 64 -18.44 -0.63 8.44
N GLU A 65 -18.76 -1.41 9.48
CA GLU A 65 -19.90 -2.33 9.53
C GLU A 65 -21.16 -1.61 9.00
N GLY A 66 -21.55 -1.87 7.75
CA GLY A 66 -22.66 -1.15 7.13
C GLY A 66 -22.81 -1.19 5.62
N GLU A 67 -21.79 -1.56 4.82
CA GLU A 67 -21.97 -1.66 3.35
C GLU A 67 -21.28 -2.91 2.81
N GLU A 68 -22.08 -3.82 2.26
CA GLU A 68 -21.68 -5.08 1.66
C GLU A 68 -20.57 -4.89 0.61
N ALA A 69 -19.43 -5.54 0.83
CA ALA A 69 -18.30 -5.52 -0.08
C ALA A 69 -18.58 -6.36 -1.34
N PRO A 70 -18.45 -5.82 -2.57
CA PRO A 70 -18.16 -6.70 -3.70
C PRO A 70 -16.70 -7.13 -3.59
N VAL A 71 -16.55 -8.41 -3.27
CA VAL A 71 -15.39 -9.26 -3.53
C VAL A 71 -14.72 -8.92 -4.87
N GLY A 72 -13.39 -8.78 -4.88
CA GLY A 72 -12.65 -8.78 -6.13
C GLY A 72 -11.32 -8.01 -6.10
N ALA A 73 -10.24 -8.74 -5.79
CA ALA A 73 -8.99 -8.77 -6.57
C ALA A 73 -7.85 -9.32 -5.68
N ALA A 74 -7.99 -10.58 -5.27
CA ALA A 74 -6.83 -11.41 -5.03
C ALA A 74 -6.29 -11.82 -6.42
N ASP A 75 -5.51 -10.94 -7.02
CA ASP A 75 -4.63 -11.29 -8.12
C ASP A 75 -3.33 -11.78 -7.47
N GLN A 76 -3.17 -13.10 -7.51
CA GLN A 76 -2.00 -13.81 -7.08
C GLN A 76 -0.97 -13.69 -8.21
N ASP A 77 -0.06 -12.73 -8.12
CA ASP A 77 1.25 -12.92 -8.72
C ASP A 77 1.99 -13.90 -7.79
N LEU A 78 1.79 -15.17 -8.10
CA LEU A 78 2.53 -16.32 -7.61
C LEU A 78 4.02 -16.08 -7.88
N ASP A 79 4.77 -15.80 -6.81
CA ASP A 79 6.22 -15.83 -6.78
C ASP A 79 6.69 -17.28 -6.97
N ASP A 80 7.73 -17.44 -7.78
CA ASP A 80 8.75 -18.50 -7.71
C ASP A 80 8.37 -19.96 -8.05
N ALA A 81 8.85 -20.41 -9.21
CA ALA A 81 9.16 -21.81 -9.48
C ALA A 81 10.53 -21.89 -10.15
N GLU A 82 11.58 -21.84 -9.34
CA GLU A 82 12.87 -22.48 -9.66
C GLU A 82 12.69 -24.01 -9.63
N GLU A 83 12.94 -24.72 -10.74
CA GLU A 83 13.42 -26.12 -10.71
C GLU A 83 14.18 -26.54 -12.00
N ASP A 84 15.50 -26.64 -11.80
CA ASP A 84 16.55 -27.51 -12.37
C ASP A 84 16.20 -28.66 -13.36
N GLY A 85 16.86 -28.65 -14.55
CA GLY A 85 17.32 -29.84 -15.31
C GLY A 85 16.50 -30.32 -16.54
N PRO A 86 17.08 -31.10 -17.50
CA PRO A 86 18.45 -31.59 -17.67
C PRO A 86 19.15 -31.18 -19.00
N ILE A 87 20.50 -31.25 -19.03
CA ILE A 87 21.29 -31.30 -20.28
C ILE A 87 21.44 -32.77 -20.70
N PRO A 88 20.80 -33.22 -21.81
CA PRO A 88 21.52 -34.00 -22.84
C PRO A 88 20.89 -33.87 -24.26
N ALA A 89 21.55 -34.18 -25.38
CA ALA A 89 22.72 -35.03 -25.65
C ALA A 89 23.62 -34.43 -26.74
#